data_AF-A0A530AHS5-F1
#
_entry.id   AF-A0A530AHS5-F1
#
_cell.length_a   1.000
_cell.length_b   1.000
_cell.length_c   1.000
_cell.angle_alpha   90.00
_cell.angle_beta   90.00
_cell.angle_gamma   90.00
#
_symmetry.space_group_name_H-M   'P 1'
#
loop_
_entity.id
_entity.type
_entity.pdbx_description
1 polymer ?
#
loop_
_entity_poly.entity_id
_entity_poly.type
_entity_poly.pdbx_seq_one_letter_code
_entity_poly.pdbx_strand_id
1 'polypeptide(L)'
;DYFLASLRELLPGLAFGREQIVYAYSGIRPLPASDGTAPGLISRDHSAPVMEVEGSRNWPIVSLIGGKWTTFRGFAEEVSDMLLSRLGQPRRVSTQSLAIGGGRNFPTDAAAHARWISAATAETGASPARAEVLLDRYGTT
;
A
#
# COMPACT_ATOMS: atom_id res chain seq x y z
N ASP A 1 -24.24 -1.83 -12.76
CA ASP A 1 -25.59 -1.81 -12.16
C ASP A 1 -25.59 -2.10 -10.66
N TYR A 2 -24.87 -3.12 -10.17
CA TYR A 2 -24.75 -3.42 -8.73
C TYR A 2 -24.53 -2.20 -7.82
N PHE A 3 -23.43 -1.46 -7.99
CA PHE A 3 -23.15 -0.28 -7.14
C PHE A 3 -24.20 0.83 -7.25
N LEU A 4 -24.74 1.09 -8.45
CA LEU A 4 -25.77 2.11 -8.64
C LEU A 4 -27.08 1.71 -7.94
N ALA A 5 -27.42 0.41 -7.94
CA ALA A 5 -28.56 -0.10 -7.18
C ALA A 5 -28.34 0.05 -5.67
N SER A 6 -27.17 -0.33 -5.16
CA SER A 6 -26.83 -0.16 -3.73
C SER A 6 -26.86 1.31 -3.30
N LEU A 7 -26.41 2.24 -4.14
CA LEU A 7 -26.48 3.68 -3.84
C LEU A 7 -27.93 4.18 -3.74
N ARG A 8 -28.82 3.75 -4.64
CA ARG A 8 -30.24 4.13 -4.60
C ARG A 8 -30.95 3.58 -3.37
N GLU A 9 -30.55 2.39 -2.91
CA GLU A 9 -31.06 1.79 -1.67
C GLU A 9 -30.60 2.57 -0.42
N LEU A 10 -29.32 2.92 -0.36
CA LEU A 10 -28.73 3.63 0.78
C LEU A 10 -29.11 5.12 0.81
N LEU A 11 -29.40 5.73 -0.35
CA LEU A 11 -29.64 7.18 -0.51
C LEU A 11 -30.88 7.45 -1.38
N PRO A 12 -32.09 7.12 -0.90
CA PRO A 12 -33.31 7.07 -1.73
C PRO A 12 -33.82 8.44 -2.25
N GLY A 13 -33.28 9.55 -1.74
CA GLY A 13 -33.60 10.91 -2.21
C GLY A 13 -32.71 11.42 -3.35
N LEU A 14 -31.74 10.62 -3.80
CA LEU A 14 -30.76 11.01 -4.81
C LEU A 14 -30.88 10.15 -6.06
N ALA A 15 -30.70 10.77 -7.23
CA ALA A 15 -30.70 10.10 -8.51
C ALA A 15 -29.28 9.76 -8.95
N PHE A 16 -29.03 8.48 -9.20
CA PHE A 16 -27.73 7.96 -9.66
C PHE A 16 -27.86 7.30 -11.04
N GLY A 17 -27.07 7.78 -12.02
CA GLY A 17 -27.03 7.28 -13.39
C GLY A 17 -25.61 7.01 -13.89
N ARG A 18 -25.48 6.27 -14.99
CA ARG A 18 -24.17 5.87 -15.55
C ARG A 18 -23.41 7.07 -16.13
N GLU A 19 -24.14 8.06 -16.62
CA GLU A 19 -23.66 9.33 -17.16
C GLU A 19 -22.92 10.19 -16.14
N GLN A 20 -23.09 9.92 -14.84
CA GLN A 20 -22.38 10.61 -13.75
C GLN A 20 -21.01 9.99 -13.44
N ILE A 21 -20.66 8.85 -14.04
CA ILE A 21 -19.39 8.15 -13.79
C ILE A 21 -18.27 8.83 -14.58
N VAL A 22 -17.40 9.56 -13.87
CA VAL A 22 -16.23 10.25 -14.48
C VAL A 22 -14.98 9.36 -14.59
N TYR A 23 -14.92 8.28 -13.80
CA TYR A 23 -13.80 7.33 -13.80
C TYR A 23 -14.24 5.98 -13.21
N ALA A 24 -13.66 4.89 -13.71
CA ALA A 24 -13.82 3.55 -13.16
C ALA A 24 -12.51 2.76 -13.30
N TYR A 25 -12.23 1.90 -12.32
CA TYR A 25 -11.11 0.96 -12.35
C TYR A 25 -11.55 -0.40 -11.81
N SER A 26 -10.76 -1.42 -12.14
CA SER A 26 -10.95 -2.79 -11.66
C SER A 26 -9.61 -3.40 -11.28
N GLY A 27 -9.62 -4.33 -10.32
CA GLY A 27 -8.43 -5.06 -9.92
C GLY A 27 -8.79 -6.44 -9.40
N ILE A 28 -7.83 -7.36 -9.50
CA ILE A 28 -7.95 -8.73 -8.99
C ILE A 28 -7.20 -8.80 -7.66
N ARG A 29 -7.80 -9.45 -6.67
CA ARG A 29 -7.13 -9.74 -5.39
C ARG A 29 -6.47 -11.11 -5.49
N PRO A 30 -5.14 -11.23 -5.31
CA PRO A 30 -4.47 -12.52 -5.28
C PRO A 30 -4.76 -13.18 -3.92
N LEU A 31 -5.83 -13.96 -3.86
CA LEU A 31 -6.22 -14.74 -2.69
C LEU A 31 -5.70 -16.17 -2.81
N PRO A 32 -5.47 -16.88 -1.68
CA PRO A 32 -5.22 -18.31 -1.72
C PRO A 32 -6.32 -19.03 -2.51
N ALA A 33 -5.93 -20.04 -3.31
CA ALA A 33 -6.90 -20.89 -3.98
C ALA A 33 -7.73 -21.63 -2.93
N SER A 34 -9.06 -21.57 -3.06
CA SER A 34 -9.98 -22.35 -2.22
C SER A 34 -11.09 -22.90 -3.10
N ASP A 35 -11.27 -24.22 -3.11
CA ASP A 35 -12.34 -24.85 -3.87
C ASP A 35 -13.69 -24.61 -3.17
N GLY A 36 -14.64 -23.98 -3.86
CA GLY A 36 -16.06 -24.02 -3.48
C GLY A 36 -16.56 -22.99 -2.45
N THR A 37 -15.72 -22.09 -1.93
CA THR A 37 -16.18 -21.00 -1.04
C THR A 37 -16.58 -19.75 -1.83
N ALA A 38 -17.71 -19.11 -1.48
CA ALA A 38 -18.07 -17.81 -2.03
C ALA A 38 -16.87 -16.85 -1.90
N PRO A 39 -16.52 -16.03 -2.92
CA PRO A 39 -15.31 -15.21 -2.89
C PRO A 39 -15.17 -14.27 -1.67
N GLY A 40 -16.29 -13.96 -0.99
CA GLY A 40 -16.31 -13.20 0.26
C GLY A 40 -15.85 -13.96 1.51
N LEU A 41 -15.80 -15.30 1.46
CA LEU A 41 -15.47 -16.21 2.57
C LEU A 41 -14.02 -16.72 2.53
N ILE A 42 -13.29 -16.46 1.45
CA ILE A 42 -11.87 -16.82 1.33
C ILE A 42 -11.08 -15.98 2.34
N SER A 43 -10.24 -16.63 3.16
CA SER A 43 -9.42 -15.91 4.14
C SER A 43 -8.61 -14.82 3.45
N ARG A 44 -8.63 -13.64 4.08
CA ARG A 44 -7.89 -12.45 3.63
C ARG A 44 -6.56 -12.29 4.35
N ASP A 45 -6.15 -13.33 5.08
CA ASP A 45 -4.89 -13.35 5.78
C ASP A 45 -3.75 -13.59 4.79
N HIS A 46 -2.57 -13.10 5.16
CA HIS A 46 -1.35 -13.30 4.38
C HIS A 46 -0.71 -14.64 4.77
N SER A 47 0.05 -15.22 3.84
CA SER A 47 0.87 -16.40 4.12
C SER A 47 2.15 -16.40 3.30
N ALA A 48 3.17 -17.06 3.84
CA ALA A 48 4.48 -17.19 3.22
C ALA A 48 4.93 -18.66 3.09
N PRO A 49 4.20 -19.51 2.33
CA PRO A 49 4.58 -20.91 2.16
C PRO A 49 5.99 -21.05 1.59
N VAL A 50 6.71 -22.05 2.09
CA VAL A 50 8.09 -22.35 1.70
C VAL A 50 8.12 -23.66 0.93
N MET A 51 8.58 -23.60 -0.33
CA MET A 51 8.96 -24.78 -1.08
C MET A 51 10.44 -25.05 -0.79
N GLU A 52 10.72 -26.01 0.07
CA GLU A 52 12.09 -26.41 0.41
C GLU A 52 12.83 -26.99 -0.80
N VAL A 53 14.14 -27.20 -0.66
CA VAL A 53 15.01 -27.79 -1.69
C VAL A 53 14.41 -29.10 -2.22
N GLU A 54 14.29 -29.21 -3.54
CA GLU A 54 13.70 -30.39 -4.19
C GLU A 54 14.30 -30.61 -5.59
N GLY A 55 14.58 -31.87 -5.93
CA GLY A 55 15.14 -32.25 -7.23
C GLY A 55 16.49 -31.59 -7.50
N SER A 56 16.62 -30.96 -8.67
CA SER A 56 17.84 -30.24 -9.07
C SER A 56 17.94 -28.82 -8.50
N ARG A 57 16.95 -28.35 -7.73
CA ARG A 57 16.93 -27.00 -7.16
C ARG A 57 17.57 -26.99 -5.78
N ASN A 58 18.72 -26.32 -5.68
CA ASN A 58 19.53 -26.28 -4.46
C ASN A 58 19.20 -25.12 -3.51
N TRP A 59 18.02 -24.50 -3.63
CA TRP A 59 17.59 -23.38 -2.79
C TRP A 59 16.09 -23.44 -2.48
N PRO A 60 15.64 -22.99 -1.30
CA PRO A 60 14.22 -22.88 -0.99
C PRO A 60 13.58 -21.69 -1.73
N ILE A 61 12.26 -21.72 -1.90
CA ILE A 61 11.46 -20.62 -2.45
C ILE A 61 10.40 -20.23 -1.42
N VAL A 62 10.38 -18.96 -1.03
CA VAL A 62 9.33 -18.38 -0.18
C VAL A 62 8.38 -17.57 -1.05
N SER A 63 7.10 -17.91 -1.05
CA SER A 63 6.07 -17.24 -1.86
C SER A 63 5.20 -16.33 -1.00
N LEU A 64 5.01 -15.07 -1.38
CA LEU A 64 4.08 -14.16 -0.69
C LEU A 64 2.68 -14.30 -1.27
N ILE A 65 1.72 -14.77 -0.46
CA ILE A 65 0.32 -14.94 -0.88
C ILE A 65 -0.57 -14.03 -0.03
N GLY A 66 -1.46 -13.28 -0.69
CA GLY A 66 -2.31 -12.29 -0.04
C GLY A 66 -1.54 -11.03 0.37
N GLY A 67 -1.80 -10.54 1.57
CA GLY A 67 -1.24 -9.27 2.07
C GLY A 67 -2.10 -8.08 1.68
N LYS A 68 -2.62 -7.37 2.69
CA LYS A 68 -3.37 -6.12 2.48
C LYS A 68 -2.37 -4.97 2.39
N TRP A 69 -2.75 -3.92 1.66
CA TRP A 69 -2.00 -2.66 1.69
C TRP A 69 -1.81 -2.15 3.12
N THR A 70 -2.80 -2.32 4.00
CA THR A 70 -2.70 -1.88 5.40
C THR A 70 -1.75 -2.71 6.26
N THR A 71 -1.46 -3.95 5.88
CA THR A 71 -0.60 -4.87 6.65
C THR A 71 0.76 -5.09 6.01
N PHE A 72 1.06 -4.43 4.88
CA PHE A 72 2.25 -4.70 4.07
C PHE A 72 3.55 -4.65 4.88
N ARG A 73 3.72 -3.66 5.76
CA ARG A 73 4.95 -3.48 6.55
C ARG A 73 5.14 -4.59 7.58
N GLY A 74 4.08 -4.96 8.30
CA GLY A 74 4.13 -6.04 9.28
C GLY A 74 4.37 -7.39 8.62
N PHE A 75 3.70 -7.67 7.50
CA PHE A 75 3.92 -8.91 6.76
C PHE A 75 5.33 -8.99 6.17
N ALA A 76 5.85 -7.87 5.63
CA ALA A 76 7.23 -7.82 5.16
C ALA A 76 8.25 -8.02 6.31
N GLU A 77 7.96 -7.51 7.51
CA GLU A 77 8.79 -7.72 8.70
C GLU A 77 8.84 -9.20 9.10
N GLU A 78 7.67 -9.85 9.20
CA GLU A 78 7.52 -11.29 9.49
C GLU A 78 8.32 -12.16 8.51
N VAL A 79 8.15 -11.94 7.20
CA VAL A 79 8.84 -12.73 6.18
C VAL A 79 10.35 -12.45 6.18
N SER A 80 10.74 -11.20 6.41
CA SER A 80 12.17 -10.86 6.53
C SER A 80 12.81 -11.55 7.74
N ASP A 81 12.13 -11.63 8.88
CA ASP A 81 12.64 -12.34 10.06
C ASP A 81 12.81 -13.84 9.79
N MET A 82 11.82 -14.44 9.11
CA MET A 82 11.88 -15.83 8.69
C MET A 82 13.07 -16.11 7.74
N LEU A 83 13.33 -15.22 6.78
CA LEU A 83 14.47 -15.33 5.86
C LEU A 83 15.80 -15.11 6.57
N LEU A 84 15.90 -14.10 7.43
CA LEU A 84 17.11 -13.80 8.21
C LEU A 84 17.50 -14.98 9.12
N SER A 85 16.52 -15.59 9.78
CA SER A 85 16.72 -16.81 10.57
C SER A 85 17.28 -17.96 9.74
N ARG A 86 16.71 -18.23 8.55
CA ARG A 86 17.22 -19.25 7.62
C ARG A 86 18.64 -18.97 7.13
N LEU A 87 19.01 -17.70 6.98
CA LEU A 87 20.35 -17.28 6.54
C LEU A 87 21.37 -17.20 7.69
N GLY A 88 20.95 -17.40 8.94
CA GLY A 88 21.81 -17.20 10.11
C GLY A 88 22.26 -15.74 10.28
N GLN A 89 21.47 -14.78 9.80
CA GLN A 89 21.79 -13.36 9.84
C GLN A 89 20.90 -12.63 10.87
N PRO A 90 21.46 -11.70 11.67
CA PRO A 90 20.66 -10.88 12.55
C PRO A 90 19.97 -9.73 11.78
N ARG A 91 18.79 -9.33 12.23
CA ARG A 91 18.17 -8.07 11.80
C ARG A 91 19.02 -6.90 12.29
N ARG A 92 19.38 -6.00 11.37
CA ARG A 92 20.15 -4.79 11.69
C ARG A 92 19.28 -3.54 11.89
N VAL A 93 18.14 -3.49 11.19
CA VAL A 93 17.26 -2.32 11.16
C VAL A 93 15.81 -2.80 11.13
N SER A 94 14.95 -2.19 11.95
CA SER A 94 13.49 -2.35 11.83
C SER A 94 12.93 -1.27 10.91
N THR A 95 11.88 -1.61 10.17
CA THR A 95 11.17 -0.68 9.29
C THR A 95 9.98 -0.01 9.96
N GLN A 96 9.66 -0.38 11.21
CA GLN A 96 8.44 0.03 11.92
C GLN A 96 8.21 1.55 11.91
N SER A 97 9.27 2.33 12.16
CA SER A 97 9.25 3.79 12.22
C SER A 97 9.97 4.46 11.04
N LEU A 98 10.42 3.70 10.04
CA LEU A 98 11.13 4.28 8.90
C LEU A 98 10.16 5.00 7.96
N ALA A 99 10.47 6.26 7.68
CA ALA A 99 9.82 7.02 6.64
C ALA A 99 10.07 6.38 5.26
N ILE A 100 9.04 6.36 4.41
CA ILE A 100 9.10 5.81 3.05
C ILE A 100 9.16 6.96 2.05
N GLY A 101 10.15 6.93 1.15
CA GLY A 101 10.30 7.94 0.09
C GLY A 101 10.28 9.36 0.62
N GLY A 102 9.41 10.20 0.06
CA GLY A 102 9.23 11.61 0.44
C GLY A 102 8.63 11.85 1.82
N GLY A 103 8.35 10.80 2.61
CA GLY A 103 8.04 10.96 4.02
C GLY A 103 9.26 11.36 4.87
N ARG A 104 10.49 11.25 4.35
CA ARG A 104 11.72 11.53 5.11
C ARG A 104 11.87 13.02 5.36
N ASN A 105 11.91 13.45 6.62
CA ASN A 105 11.93 14.87 6.99
C ASN A 105 10.70 15.64 6.50
N PHE A 106 9.57 14.95 6.28
CA PHE A 106 8.33 15.59 5.89
C PHE A 106 7.90 16.60 6.98
N PRO A 107 7.51 17.83 6.62
CA PRO A 107 7.09 18.82 7.60
C PRO A 107 5.78 18.43 8.26
N THR A 108 5.80 18.12 9.56
CA THR A 108 4.63 17.63 10.30
C THR A 108 3.87 18.71 11.05
N ASP A 109 4.42 19.92 11.14
CA ASP A 109 3.77 21.07 11.78
C ASP A 109 3.68 22.27 10.82
N ALA A 110 2.78 23.20 11.14
CA ALA A 110 2.48 24.35 10.28
C ALA A 110 3.70 25.25 10.05
N ALA A 111 4.60 25.39 11.03
CA ALA A 111 5.78 26.23 10.91
C ALA A 111 6.83 25.57 10.00
N ALA A 112 7.06 24.27 10.16
CA ALA A 112 7.92 23.48 9.28
C ALA A 112 7.39 23.47 7.84
N HIS A 113 6.08 23.34 7.68
CA HIS A 113 5.43 23.37 6.38
C HIS A 113 5.63 24.72 5.68
N ALA A 114 5.36 25.83 6.38
CA ALA A 114 5.58 27.17 5.84
C ALA A 114 7.05 27.42 5.46
N ARG A 115 8.01 26.94 6.28
CA ARG A 115 9.44 27.02 5.96
C ARG A 115 9.79 26.24 4.69
N TRP A 116 9.28 25.02 4.56
CA TRP A 116 9.55 24.18 3.39
C TRP A 116 9.01 24.82 2.11
N ILE A 117 7.76 25.31 2.14
CA ILE A 117 7.13 25.96 0.97
C ILE A 117 7.89 27.24 0.60
N SER A 118 8.27 28.06 1.57
CA SER A 118 9.07 29.27 1.32
C SER A 118 10.41 28.94 0.66
N ALA A 119 11.11 27.92 1.17
CA ALA A 119 12.37 27.47 0.58
C ALA A 119 12.19 26.93 -0.86
N ALA A 120 11.22 26.03 -1.06
CA ALA A 120 10.97 25.42 -2.36
C ALA A 120 10.55 26.45 -3.43
N THR A 121 9.72 27.43 -3.06
CA THR A 121 9.29 28.49 -3.98
C THR A 121 10.44 29.44 -4.32
N ALA A 122 11.30 29.77 -3.36
CA ALA A 122 12.49 30.58 -3.60
C ALA A 122 13.50 29.88 -4.52
N GLU A 123 13.67 28.56 -4.37
CA GLU A 123 14.60 27.77 -5.17
C GLU A 123 14.10 27.52 -6.61
N THR A 124 12.82 27.20 -6.76
CA THR A 124 12.26 26.72 -8.03
C THR A 124 11.53 27.80 -8.84
N GLY A 125 11.14 28.91 -8.20
CA GLY A 125 10.23 29.91 -8.78
C GLY A 125 8.78 29.43 -8.92
N ALA A 126 8.42 28.25 -8.39
CA ALA A 126 7.05 27.78 -8.38
C ALA A 126 6.15 28.66 -7.50
N SER A 127 4.86 28.69 -7.80
CA SER A 127 3.90 29.33 -6.89
C SER A 127 3.75 28.52 -5.60
N PRO A 128 3.43 29.15 -4.46
CA PRO A 128 3.19 28.44 -3.20
C PRO A 128 2.15 27.32 -3.34
N ALA A 129 1.03 27.59 -4.00
CA ALA A 129 -0.02 26.59 -4.24
C ALA A 129 0.48 25.38 -5.05
N ARG A 130 1.40 25.59 -6.01
CA ARG A 130 2.00 24.48 -6.75
C ARG A 130 2.96 23.68 -5.87
N ALA A 131 3.78 24.36 -5.06
CA ALA A 131 4.69 23.71 -4.13
C ALA A 131 3.93 22.84 -3.12
N GLU A 132 2.77 23.29 -2.62
CA GLU A 132 1.91 22.51 -1.72
C GLU A 132 1.42 21.22 -2.37
N VAL A 133 0.88 21.31 -3.60
CA VAL A 133 0.40 20.13 -4.34
C VAL A 133 1.53 19.13 -4.61
N LEU A 134 2.74 19.62 -4.89
CA LEU A 134 3.90 18.76 -5.13
C LEU A 134 4.41 18.13 -3.84
N LEU A 135 4.44 18.88 -2.74
CA LEU A 135 4.81 18.35 -1.43
C LEU A 135 3.83 17.26 -0.98
N ASP A 136 2.52 17.46 -1.13
CA ASP A 136 1.51 16.46 -0.77
C ASP A 136 1.65 15.17 -1.62
N ARG A 137 1.95 15.33 -2.91
CA ARG A 137 2.03 14.19 -3.83
C ARG A 137 3.34 13.41 -3.75
N TYR A 138 4.47 14.12 -3.65
CA TYR A 138 5.81 13.55 -3.79
C TYR A 138 6.57 13.53 -2.47
N GLY A 139 6.16 14.34 -1.49
CA GLY A 139 6.89 14.56 -0.26
C GLY A 139 8.15 15.39 -0.47
N THR A 140 9.18 15.09 0.31
CA THR A 140 10.45 15.83 0.37
C THR A 140 11.59 15.16 -0.41
N THR A 141 11.26 14.28 -1.36
CA THR A 141 12.24 13.64 -2.27
C THR A 141 12.77 14.57 -3.33
#